data_AF-A0A2A2HTB7-F1
#
_entry.id   AF-A0A2A2HTB7-F1
#
_cell.length_a   1.000
_cell.length_b   1.000
_cell.length_c   1.000
_cell.angle_alpha   90.00
_cell.angle_beta   90.00
_cell.angle_gamma   90.00
#
_symmetry.space_group_name_H-M   'P 1'
#
loop_
_entity.id
_entity.type
_entity.pdbx_description
1 polymer ?
#
loop_
_entity_poly.entity_id
_entity_poly.type
_entity_poly.pdbx_seq_one_letter_code
_entity_poly.pdbx_strand_id
1 'polypeptide(L)'
;MMQVFNELILYLFFMWGIIYSEIDRLLDARHDKEEQLIIAKSLVKKALLQFYFDWKTRGEYDGYSIFEEMFRRHARVLIGVAVEVRDILPERVTNDLLSIVSNMKTLAGEPIHTADIERYKKLSDECMSDVLNMYESFEKDLDQ
;
A
#
# COMPACT_ATOMS: atom_id res chain seq x y z
N MET A 1 19.85 10.88 17.66
CA MET A 1 18.38 10.77 17.56
C MET A 1 17.79 11.63 16.45
N MET A 2 18.22 12.89 16.27
CA MET A 2 17.69 13.80 15.23
C MET A 2 18.10 13.43 13.78
N GLN A 3 19.18 12.68 13.59
CA GLN A 3 19.71 12.31 12.27
C GLN A 3 18.94 11.16 11.59
N VAL A 4 18.51 10.15 12.37
CA VAL A 4 17.73 9.00 11.89
C VAL A 4 16.31 9.42 11.45
N PHE A 5 15.73 10.41 12.12
CA PHE A 5 14.41 10.94 11.80
C PHE A 5 14.39 11.67 10.44
N ASN A 6 15.44 12.41 10.11
CA ASN A 6 15.57 13.09 8.82
C ASN A 6 15.80 12.11 7.66
N GLU A 7 16.54 11.03 7.88
CA GLU A 7 16.74 9.98 6.87
C GLU A 7 15.43 9.24 6.59
N LEU A 8 14.66 8.86 7.62
CA LEU A 8 13.34 8.23 7.47
C LEU A 8 12.35 9.11 6.68
N ILE A 9 12.33 10.42 6.94
CA ILE A 9 11.49 11.37 6.20
C ILE A 9 11.92 11.45 4.73
N LEU A 10 13.24 11.51 4.45
CA LEU A 10 13.77 11.53 3.09
C LEU A 10 13.48 10.22 2.33
N TYR A 11 13.59 9.06 2.98
CA TYR A 11 13.21 7.77 2.37
C TYR A 11 11.71 7.69 2.08
N LEU A 12 10.87 8.23 2.96
CA LEU A 12 9.43 8.34 2.75
C LEU A 12 9.11 9.23 1.55
N PHE A 13 9.75 10.39 1.37
CA PHE A 13 9.56 11.20 0.16
C PHE A 13 10.11 10.54 -1.11
N PHE A 14 11.27 9.88 -1.01
CA PHE A 14 11.92 9.25 -2.16
C PHE A 14 11.10 8.08 -2.72
N MET A 15 10.51 7.23 -1.87
CA MET A 15 9.70 6.10 -2.34
C MET A 15 8.37 6.51 -2.95
N TRP A 16 7.79 7.64 -2.55
CA TRP A 16 6.57 8.16 -3.18
C TRP A 16 6.86 8.70 -4.58
N GLY A 17 8.04 9.30 -4.78
CA GLY A 17 8.55 9.63 -6.10
C GLY A 17 8.63 8.40 -7.02
N ILE A 18 8.92 7.22 -6.49
CA ILE A 18 8.95 5.97 -7.27
C ILE A 18 7.55 5.59 -7.73
N ILE A 19 6.54 5.62 -6.86
CA ILE A 19 5.15 5.28 -7.24
C ILE A 19 4.61 6.27 -8.29
N TYR A 20 4.76 7.57 -8.06
CA TYR A 20 4.30 8.58 -9.02
C TYR A 20 5.07 8.50 -10.35
N SER A 21 6.37 8.23 -10.31
CA SER A 21 7.16 8.03 -11.53
C SER A 21 6.70 6.81 -12.32
N GLU A 22 6.27 5.73 -11.67
CA GLU A 22 5.70 4.57 -12.37
C GLU A 22 4.31 4.87 -12.94
N ILE A 23 3.51 5.72 -12.29
CA ILE A 23 2.23 6.21 -12.86
C ILE A 23 2.52 7.05 -14.12
N ASP A 24 3.49 7.96 -14.08
CA ASP A 24 3.89 8.75 -15.26
C ASP A 24 4.33 7.84 -16.41
N ARG A 25 5.16 6.82 -16.11
CA ARG A 25 5.58 5.83 -17.11
C ARG A 25 4.40 5.03 -17.68
N LEU A 26 3.40 4.70 -16.85
CA LEU A 26 2.19 4.01 -17.30
C LEU A 26 1.40 4.87 -18.31
N LEU A 27 1.28 6.18 -18.03
CA LEU A 27 0.62 7.16 -18.90
C LEU A 27 1.39 7.40 -20.21
N ASP A 28 2.71 7.36 -20.16
CA ASP A 28 3.58 7.44 -21.34
C ASP A 28 3.48 6.19 -22.22
N ALA A 29 3.35 5.01 -21.60
CA ALA A 29 3.20 3.73 -22.28
C ALA A 29 1.79 3.50 -22.86
N ARG A 30 0.87 4.47 -22.84
CA ARG A 30 -0.55 4.32 -23.25
C ARG A 30 -0.80 3.71 -24.65
N HIS A 31 0.22 3.69 -25.52
CA HIS A 31 0.15 3.12 -26.86
C HIS A 31 0.75 1.71 -26.99
N ASP A 32 1.43 1.22 -25.96
CA ASP A 32 2.00 -0.13 -25.87
C ASP A 32 1.31 -0.91 -24.74
N LYS A 33 0.52 -1.91 -25.11
CA LYS A 33 -0.24 -2.72 -24.15
C LYS A 33 0.63 -3.66 -23.33
N GLU A 34 1.72 -4.17 -23.92
CA GLU A 34 2.62 -5.09 -23.22
C GLU A 34 3.43 -4.32 -22.18
N GLU A 35 3.95 -3.15 -22.55
CA GLU A 35 4.65 -2.26 -21.64
C GLU A 35 3.73 -1.76 -20.51
N GLN A 36 2.49 -1.35 -20.82
CA GLN A 36 1.49 -0.99 -19.81
C GLN A 36 1.25 -2.11 -18.80
N LEU A 37 1.10 -3.35 -19.28
CA LEU A 37 0.86 -4.50 -18.40
C LEU A 37 2.05 -4.72 -17.45
N ILE A 38 3.28 -4.63 -17.96
CA ILE A 38 4.50 -4.78 -17.16
C ILE A 38 4.58 -3.68 -16.09
N ILE A 39 4.32 -2.43 -16.46
CA ILE A 39 4.36 -1.29 -15.55
C ILE A 39 3.24 -1.41 -14.50
N ALA A 40 2.01 -1.73 -14.91
CA ALA A 40 0.87 -1.91 -13.99
C ALA A 40 1.14 -3.00 -12.94
N LYS A 41 1.67 -4.16 -13.37
CA LYS A 41 2.09 -5.23 -12.44
C LYS A 41 3.15 -4.73 -11.46
N SER A 42 4.17 -4.02 -11.96
CA SER A 42 5.24 -3.47 -11.13
C SER A 42 4.71 -2.46 -10.10
N LEU A 43 3.82 -1.57 -10.53
CA LEU A 43 3.21 -0.53 -9.71
C LEU A 43 2.46 -1.12 -8.50
N VAL A 44 1.62 -2.15 -8.74
CA VAL A 44 0.90 -2.84 -7.66
C VAL A 44 1.87 -3.48 -6.67
N LYS A 45 2.84 -4.26 -7.16
CA LYS A 45 3.81 -4.96 -6.29
C LYS A 45 4.64 -3.99 -5.47
N LYS A 46 5.09 -2.88 -6.06
CA LYS A 46 5.84 -1.83 -5.36
C LYS A 46 5.02 -1.22 -4.25
N ALA A 47 3.75 -0.87 -4.52
CA ALA A 47 2.88 -0.27 -3.51
C ALA A 47 2.61 -1.22 -2.33
N LEU A 48 2.32 -2.49 -2.59
CA LEU A 48 2.11 -3.51 -1.55
C LEU A 48 3.38 -3.74 -0.72
N LEU A 49 4.53 -3.89 -1.39
CA LEU A 49 5.83 -4.10 -0.74
C LEU A 49 6.25 -2.91 0.12
N GLN A 50 5.93 -1.69 -0.32
CA GLN A 50 6.22 -0.48 0.44
C GLN A 50 5.49 -0.47 1.78
N PHE A 51 4.19 -0.81 1.79
CA PHE A 51 3.45 -0.92 3.05
C PHE A 51 4.02 -2.02 3.95
N TYR A 52 4.35 -3.19 3.39
CA TYR A 52 4.99 -4.27 4.14
C TYR A 52 6.28 -3.83 4.82
N PHE A 53 7.14 -3.10 4.11
CA PHE A 53 8.40 -2.61 4.65
C PHE A 53 8.19 -1.59 5.78
N ASP A 54 7.33 -0.60 5.57
CA ASP A 54 6.97 0.38 6.60
C ASP A 54 6.40 -0.32 7.84
N TRP A 55 5.53 -1.32 7.64
CA TRP A 55 5.00 -2.14 8.74
C TRP A 55 6.10 -2.90 9.49
N LYS A 56 7.02 -3.58 8.80
CA LYS A 56 8.08 -4.39 9.45
C LYS A 56 9.12 -3.55 10.17
N THR A 57 9.35 -2.32 9.73
CA THR A 57 10.33 -1.41 10.31
C THR A 57 9.75 -0.50 11.39
N ARG A 58 8.44 -0.57 11.63
CA ARG A 58 7.77 0.17 12.69
C ARG A 58 8.38 -0.16 14.05
N GLY A 59 8.67 0.86 14.84
CA GLY A 59 9.16 0.71 16.21
C GLY A 59 8.06 0.20 17.13
N GLU A 60 8.43 -0.58 18.15
CA GLU A 60 7.49 -1.05 19.19
C GLU A 60 6.83 0.10 19.99
N TYR A 61 7.33 1.33 19.86
CA TYR A 61 6.92 2.50 20.65
C TYR A 61 6.34 3.66 19.81
N ASP A 62 6.06 3.45 18.51
CA ASP A 62 5.68 4.54 17.61
C ASP A 62 4.32 5.20 17.96
N GLY A 63 3.53 4.60 18.85
CA GLY A 63 2.25 5.16 19.28
C GLY A 63 1.16 5.06 18.20
N TYR A 64 -0.09 4.98 18.63
CA TYR A 64 -1.22 4.69 17.72
C TYR A 64 -1.43 5.73 16.63
N SER A 65 -1.14 7.00 16.89
CA SER A 65 -1.25 8.08 15.90
C SER A 65 -0.30 7.90 14.72
N ILE A 66 0.89 7.32 14.92
CA ILE A 66 1.82 7.01 13.82
C ILE A 66 1.27 5.85 12.98
N PHE A 67 0.70 4.83 13.62
CA PHE A 67 0.07 3.72 12.88
C PHE A 67 -1.14 4.18 12.06
N GLU A 68 -2.02 5.00 12.65
CA GLU A 68 -3.17 5.58 11.94
C GLU A 68 -2.73 6.41 10.73
N GLU A 69 -1.70 7.23 10.88
CA GLU A 69 -1.17 8.02 9.76
C GLU A 69 -0.52 7.14 8.69
N MET A 70 0.19 6.08 9.08
CA MET A 70 0.72 5.09 8.15
C MET A 70 -0.41 4.41 7.36
N PHE A 71 -1.46 3.92 8.02
CA PHE A 71 -2.62 3.33 7.35
C PHE A 71 -3.31 4.33 6.41
N ARG A 72 -3.52 5.57 6.86
CA ARG A 72 -4.12 6.65 6.07
C ARG A 72 -3.33 6.93 4.80
N ARG A 73 -2.01 7.01 4.93
CA ARG A 73 -1.09 7.24 3.82
C ARG A 73 -1.13 6.12 2.80
N HIS A 74 -0.98 4.87 3.24
CA HIS A 74 -0.95 3.72 2.34
C HIS A 74 -2.32 3.47 1.68
N ALA A 75 -3.42 3.76 2.37
CA ALA A 75 -4.75 3.76 1.76
C ALA A 75 -4.84 4.74 0.57
N ARG A 76 -4.25 5.94 0.68
CA ARG A 76 -4.24 6.91 -0.46
C ARG A 76 -3.43 6.39 -1.64
N VAL A 77 -2.26 5.81 -1.38
CA VAL A 77 -1.40 5.23 -2.43
C VAL A 77 -2.12 4.11 -3.15
N LEU A 78 -2.69 3.15 -2.41
CA LEU A 78 -3.37 2.00 -2.99
C LEU A 78 -4.66 2.38 -3.74
N ILE A 79 -5.38 3.43 -3.31
CA ILE A 79 -6.48 4.00 -4.11
C ILE A 79 -5.97 4.51 -5.46
N GLY A 80 -4.89 5.31 -5.44
CA GLY A 80 -4.29 5.84 -6.67
C GLY A 80 -3.90 4.72 -7.62
N VAL A 81 -3.16 3.73 -7.11
CA VAL A 81 -2.77 2.55 -7.88
C VAL A 81 -3.98 1.81 -8.44
N ALA A 82 -5.00 1.52 -7.61
CA ALA A 82 -6.21 0.83 -8.03
C ALA A 82 -6.94 1.54 -9.18
N VAL A 83 -6.99 2.87 -9.16
CA VAL A 83 -7.58 3.66 -10.25
C VAL A 83 -6.78 3.52 -11.54
N GLU A 84 -5.45 3.66 -11.47
CA GLU A 84 -4.58 3.65 -12.65
C GLU A 84 -4.50 2.27 -13.32
N VAL A 85 -4.59 1.18 -12.55
CA VAL A 85 -4.48 -0.18 -13.11
C VAL A 85 -5.81 -0.81 -13.49
N ARG A 86 -6.96 -0.18 -13.17
CA ARG A 86 -8.30 -0.79 -13.32
C ARG A 86 -8.58 -1.30 -14.72
N ASP A 87 -8.19 -0.54 -15.73
CA ASP A 87 -8.52 -0.84 -17.13
C ASP A 87 -7.41 -1.68 -17.81
N ILE A 88 -6.38 -2.07 -17.06
CA ILE A 88 -5.18 -2.81 -17.53
C ILE A 88 -5.11 -4.20 -16.90
N LEU A 89 -5.41 -4.32 -15.60
CA LEU A 89 -5.36 -5.56 -14.83
C LEU A 89 -6.77 -6.15 -14.64
N PRO A 90 -6.88 -7.45 -14.31
CA PRO A 90 -8.16 -8.06 -13.99
C PRO A 90 -8.89 -7.32 -12.86
N GLU A 91 -10.22 -7.20 -12.97
CA GLU A 91 -11.06 -6.47 -12.01
C GLU A 91 -10.85 -6.93 -10.56
N ARG A 92 -10.60 -8.23 -10.35
CA ARG A 92 -10.29 -8.80 -9.03
C ARG A 92 -9.14 -8.06 -8.33
N VAL A 93 -8.08 -7.68 -9.06
CA VAL A 93 -6.91 -6.99 -8.50
C VAL A 93 -7.34 -5.64 -7.94
N THR A 94 -8.17 -4.91 -8.68
CA THR A 94 -8.70 -3.62 -8.24
C THR A 94 -9.60 -3.79 -7.02
N ASN A 95 -10.45 -4.82 -7.01
CA ASN A 95 -11.33 -5.12 -5.89
C ASN A 95 -10.57 -5.50 -4.61
N ASP A 96 -9.52 -6.32 -4.74
CA ASP A 96 -8.66 -6.72 -3.63
C ASP A 96 -7.91 -5.52 -3.04
N LEU A 97 -7.36 -4.65 -3.91
CA LEU A 97 -6.74 -3.38 -3.48
C LEU A 97 -7.74 -2.50 -2.73
N LEU A 98 -8.97 -2.36 -3.24
CA LEU A 98 -10.00 -1.54 -2.61
C LEU A 98 -10.50 -2.14 -1.29
N SER A 99 -10.51 -3.47 -1.16
CA SER A 99 -10.81 -4.17 0.09
C SER A 99 -9.77 -3.85 1.16
N ILE A 100 -8.48 -3.97 0.81
CA ILE A 100 -7.35 -3.59 1.69
C ILE A 100 -7.46 -2.12 2.09
N VAL A 101 -7.73 -1.22 1.14
CA VAL A 101 -7.94 0.21 1.39
C VAL A 101 -9.04 0.45 2.42
N SER A 102 -10.15 -0.31 2.34
CA SER A 102 -11.26 -0.20 3.29
C SER A 102 -10.82 -0.58 4.70
N ASN A 103 -10.04 -1.66 4.84
CA ASN A 103 -9.48 -2.09 6.13
C ASN A 103 -8.53 -1.02 6.70
N MET A 104 -7.64 -0.47 5.87
CA MET A 104 -6.74 0.62 6.27
C MET A 104 -7.50 1.88 6.70
N LYS A 105 -8.56 2.27 5.99
CA LYS A 105 -9.40 3.43 6.37
C LYS A 105 -10.10 3.21 7.70
N THR A 106 -10.56 1.99 7.97
CA THR A 106 -11.16 1.63 9.25
C THR A 106 -10.14 1.79 10.38
N LEU A 107 -8.92 1.29 10.19
CA LEU A 107 -7.83 1.40 11.15
C LEU A 107 -7.33 2.84 11.34
N ALA A 108 -7.41 3.67 10.30
CA ALA A 108 -7.04 5.09 10.35
C ALA A 108 -8.18 6.03 10.78
N GLY A 109 -9.36 5.48 11.06
CA GLY A 109 -10.60 6.19 11.41
C GLY A 109 -10.65 6.65 12.86
N GLU A 110 -11.86 6.83 13.41
CA GLU A 110 -12.05 7.14 14.85
C GLU A 110 -11.27 6.17 15.74
N PRO A 111 -10.86 6.57 16.96
CA PRO A 111 -9.82 5.87 17.70
C PRO A 111 -10.32 4.53 18.25
N ILE A 112 -10.39 3.51 17.39
CA ILE A 112 -10.68 2.11 17.75
C ILE A 112 -9.70 1.67 18.84
N HIS A 113 -8.46 2.14 18.78
CA HIS A 113 -7.42 1.88 19.77
C HIS A 113 -7.73 2.44 21.18
N THR A 114 -8.56 3.50 21.30
CA THR A 114 -8.98 4.03 22.62
C THR A 114 -10.13 3.23 23.24
N ALA A 115 -10.91 2.54 22.41
CA ALA A 115 -12.02 1.72 22.87
C ALA A 115 -11.60 0.26 23.13
N ASP A 116 -10.73 -0.30 22.28
CA ASP A 116 -10.31 -1.71 22.34
C ASP A 116 -8.95 -1.93 21.65
N ILE A 117 -7.89 -1.97 22.47
CA ILE A 117 -6.49 -2.12 22.02
C ILE A 117 -6.24 -3.49 21.38
N GLU A 118 -6.79 -4.56 21.96
CA GLU A 118 -6.54 -5.93 21.48
C GLU A 118 -7.19 -6.13 20.11
N ARG A 119 -8.43 -5.64 19.95
CA ARG A 119 -9.11 -5.64 18.66
C ARG A 119 -8.37 -4.80 17.63
N TYR A 120 -7.88 -3.62 17.99
CA TYR A 120 -7.09 -2.79 17.08
C TYR A 120 -5.84 -3.53 16.59
N LYS A 121 -5.10 -4.18 17.51
CA LYS A 121 -3.92 -4.97 17.16
C LYS A 121 -4.27 -6.12 16.21
N LYS A 122 -5.33 -6.88 16.53
CA LYS A 122 -5.79 -7.99 15.70
C LYS A 122 -6.16 -7.53 14.28
N LEU A 123 -6.98 -6.48 14.16
CA LEU A 123 -7.37 -5.94 12.85
C LEU A 123 -6.18 -5.41 12.05
N SER A 124 -5.19 -4.83 12.74
CA SER A 124 -3.97 -4.36 12.11
C SER A 124 -3.11 -5.50 11.56
N ASP A 125 -2.97 -6.59 12.33
CA ASP A 125 -2.26 -7.79 11.90
C ASP A 125 -2.98 -8.51 10.75
N GLU A 126 -4.32 -8.56 10.78
CA GLU A 126 -5.16 -9.08 9.68
C GLU A 126 -4.97 -8.23 8.41
N CYS A 127 -5.04 -6.91 8.50
CA CYS A 127 -4.81 -6.02 7.36
C CYS A 127 -3.42 -6.19 6.73
N MET A 128 -2.38 -6.41 7.56
CA MET A 128 -1.05 -6.73 7.03
C MET A 128 -1.03 -8.11 6.38
N SER A 129 -1.69 -9.11 6.98
CA SER A 129 -1.77 -10.44 6.39
C SER A 129 -2.40 -10.38 5.00
N ASP A 130 -3.47 -9.59 4.82
CA ASP A 130 -4.14 -9.42 3.52
C ASP A 130 -3.18 -8.84 2.46
N VAL A 131 -2.42 -7.80 2.82
CA VAL A 131 -1.44 -7.20 1.90
C VAL A 131 -0.34 -8.19 1.52
N LEU A 132 0.18 -8.96 2.49
CA LEU A 132 1.22 -9.94 2.23
C LEU A 132 0.70 -11.07 1.34
N ASN A 133 -0.50 -11.58 1.64
CA ASN A 133 -1.15 -12.61 0.85
C ASN A 133 -1.32 -12.15 -0.61
N MET A 134 -1.85 -10.94 -0.82
CA MET A 134 -2.00 -10.37 -2.15
C MET A 134 -0.65 -10.22 -2.86
N TYR A 135 0.39 -9.76 -2.18
CA TYR A 135 1.73 -9.63 -2.79
C TYR A 135 2.32 -10.98 -3.23
N GLU A 136 2.18 -12.01 -2.40
CA GLU A 136 2.72 -13.35 -2.66
C GLU A 136 1.91 -14.12 -3.72
N SER A 137 0.60 -13.91 -3.78
CA SER A 137 -0.28 -14.55 -4.75
C SER A 137 -0.38 -13.80 -6.08
N PHE A 138 0.03 -12.53 -6.13
CA PHE A 138 -0.19 -11.61 -7.26
C PHE A 138 0.08 -12.22 -8.64
N GLU A 139 1.25 -12.83 -8.84
CA GLU A 139 1.61 -13.43 -10.13
C GLU A 139 0.78 -14.68 -10.46
N LYS A 140 0.49 -15.52 -9.45
CA LYS A 140 -0.28 -16.76 -9.62
C LYS A 140 -1.73 -16.45 -9.99
N ASP A 141 -2.23 -15.36 -9.44
CA ASP A 141 -3.59 -14.93 -9.66
C ASP A 141 -3.71 -14.38 -11.07
N LEU A 142 -2.74 -13.61 -11.58
CA LEU A 142 -2.79 -13.03 -12.93
C LEU A 142 -2.86 -14.05 -14.09
N ASP A 143 -2.43 -15.28 -13.88
CA ASP A 143 -2.42 -16.36 -14.89
C ASP A 143 -3.72 -17.20 -14.92
N GLN A 144 -4.71 -16.88 -14.07
CA GLN A 144 -6.03 -17.52 -14.00
C GLN A 144 -7.14 -16.61 -14.50
#